data_AF-A0A927HUZ0-F1
#
_entry.id   AF-A0A927HUZ0-F1
#
_cell.length_a   1.000
_cell.length_b   1.000
_cell.length_c   1.000
_cell.angle_alpha   90.00
_cell.angle_beta   90.00
_cell.angle_gamma   90.00
#
_symmetry.space_group_name_H-M   'P 1'
#
loop_
_entity.id
_entity.type
_entity.pdbx_description
1 polymer ?
#
loop_
_entity_poly.entity_id
_entity_poly.type
_entity_poly.pdbx_seq_one_letter_code
_entity_poly.pdbx_strand_id
1 'polypeptide(L)' 'MKNTACTLSSRQCAFSSEEGTCLHEYATYSCETEDEWQANDLRR' A
#
# COMPACT_ATOMS: atom_id res chain seq x y z
N MET A 1 -6.92 5.48 -13.19
CA MET A 1 -6.08 6.44 -12.43
C MET A 1 -4.96 5.64 -11.77
N LYS A 2 -3.77 5.55 -12.41
CA LYS A 2 -2.57 5.03 -11.76
C LYS A 2 -1.85 6.24 -11.20
N ASN A 3 -1.95 6.47 -9.89
CA ASN A 3 -1.06 7.42 -9.26
C ASN A 3 0.33 6.76 -9.26
N THR A 4 1.21 7.18 -10.17
CA THR A 4 2.56 6.62 -10.33
C THR A 4 3.42 6.76 -9.08
N ALA A 5 3.02 7.60 -8.13
CA ALA A 5 3.69 7.74 -6.85
C ALA A 5 3.31 6.61 -5.86
N CYS A 6 2.21 5.89 -6.08
CA CYS A 6 1.76 4.82 -5.18
C CYS A 6 1.83 3.46 -5.86
N THR A 7 2.72 2.60 -5.37
CA THR A 7 2.79 1.20 -5.78
C THR A 7 2.04 0.31 -4.80
N LEU A 8 1.44 -0.77 -5.31
CA LEU A 8 0.81 -1.76 -4.46
C LEU A 8 1.92 -2.53 -3.72
N SER A 9 1.94 -2.44 -2.39
CA SER A 9 2.96 -3.05 -1.54
C SER A 9 2.59 -4.48 -1.16
N SER A 10 1.34 -4.68 -0.73
CA SER A 10 0.84 -6.00 -0.36
C SER A 10 -0.67 -6.11 -0.58
N ARG A 11 -1.14 -7.33 -0.83
CA ARG A 11 -2.55 -7.72 -0.80
C ARG A 11 -2.71 -8.93 0.09
N GLN A 12 -3.62 -8.84 1.04
CA GLN A 12 -3.97 -9.95 1.92
C GLN A 12 -5.48 -10.17 1.86
N CYS A 13 -5.88 -11.43 1.80
CA CYS A 13 -7.28 -11.78 1.85
C CYS A 13 -7.75 -11.80 3.31
N ALA A 14 -8.75 -10.99 3.62
CA ALA A 14 -9.37 -10.94 4.94
C ALA A 14 -10.29 -12.15 5.16
N PHE A 15 -11.11 -12.44 4.14
CA PHE A 15 -12.11 -13.50 4.15
C PHE A 15 -12.14 -14.18 2.79
N SER A 16 -12.06 -15.51 2.80
CA SER A 16 -12.26 -16.35 1.62
C SER A 16 -13.64 -17.00 1.68
N SER A 17 -14.26 -17.23 0.53
CA SER A 17 -15.45 -18.08 0.43
C SER A 17 -15.08 -19.55 0.63
N GLU A 18 -16.07 -20.39 0.90
CA GLU A 18 -15.86 -21.86 0.94
C GLU A 18 -15.33 -22.41 -0.40
N GLU A 19 -15.58 -21.70 -1.51
CA GLU A 19 -15.06 -22.02 -2.85
C GLU A 19 -13.64 -21.46 -3.10
N GLY A 20 -13.02 -20.81 -2.11
CA GLY A 20 -11.66 -20.28 -2.21
C GLY A 20 -11.53 -18.90 -2.87
N THR A 21 -12.65 -18.23 -3.18
CA THR A 21 -12.64 -16.88 -3.75
C THR A 21 -12.42 -15.85 -2.63
N CYS A 22 -11.50 -14.90 -2.82
CA CYS A 22 -11.33 -13.82 -1.85
C CYS A 22 -12.51 -12.86 -1.90
N LEU A 23 -13.28 -12.79 -0.81
CA LEU A 23 -14.47 -11.93 -0.72
C LEU A 23 -14.11 -10.49 -0.31
N HIS A 24 -13.06 -10.35 0.49
CA HIS A 24 -12.58 -9.04 0.92
C HIS A 24 -11.05 -9.04 1.00
N GLU A 25 -10.45 -8.05 0.35
CA GLU A 25 -9.02 -7.87 0.31
C GLU A 25 -8.59 -6.59 1.01
N TYR A 26 -7.52 -6.69 1.79
CA TYR A 26 -6.78 -5.56 2.27
C TYR A 26 -5.61 -5.33 1.31
N ALA A 27 -5.63 -4.18 0.64
CA ALA A 27 -4.53 -3.74 -0.20
C ALA A 27 -3.78 -2.60 0.51
N THR A 28 -2.49 -2.80 0.75
CA THR A 28 -1.60 -1.74 1.24
C THR A 28 -0.88 -1.14 0.06
N TYR A 29 -0.96 0.18 -0.07
CA TYR A 29 -0.23 0.94 -1.07
C TYR A 29 0.92 1.67 -0.39
N SER A 30 2.11 1.56 -0.97
CA SER A 30 3.28 2.35 -0.58
C SER A 30 3.37 3.51 -1.56
N CYS A 31 3.10 4.71 -1.07
CA CYS A 31 3.29 5.94 -1.82
C CYS A 31 4.66 6.52 -1.52
N GLU A 32 5.50 6.64 -2.54
CA GLU A 32 6.65 7.52 -2.47
C GLU A 32 6.09 8.94 -2.56
N THR A 33 5.97 9.61 -1.43
CA THR A 33 5.88 11.06 -1.47
C THR A 33 7.27 11.55 -1.86
N GLU A 34 7.38 12.42 -2.87
CA GLU A 34 8.55 13.29 -3.01
C GLU A 34 8.54 14.27 -1.83
N ASP A 35 8.64 13.75 -0.60
CA ASP A 35 8.99 14.55 0.55
C ASP A 35 10.50 14.81 0.43
N GLU A 36 10.84 15.79 -0.42
CA GLU A 36 12.09 16.56 -0.33
C GLU A 36 12.31 17.16 1.09
N TRP A 37 11.36 16.94 2.02
CA TRP A 37 11.34 17.45 3.38
C TRP A 37 11.52 16.39 4.49
N GLN A 38 11.48 15.07 4.23
CA GLN A 38 11.58 14.07 5.31
C GLN A 38 12.96 13.44 5.53
N ALA A 39 13.98 13.77 4.74
CA ALA A 39 15.34 13.23 4.94
C ALA A 39 16.24 14.09 5.85
N ASN A 40 15.82 15.30 6.25
CA ASN A 40 16.70 16.24 6.97
C ASN A 40 16.25 16.61 8.40
N ASP A 41 15.18 15.99 8.93
CA ASP A 41 14.63 16.30 10.27
C ASP A 41 14.77 15.14 11.30
N LEU A 42 15.64 14.16 11.04
CA LEU A 42 16.01 13.12 12.03
C LEU A 42 17.52 13.12 12.37
N ARG A 43 18.22 14.20 12.00
CA ARG A 43 19.62 14.46 12.39
C ARG A 43 19.82 15.88 12.96
N ARG A 44 18.87 16.38 13.74
CA ARG A 44 19.11 17.51 14.64
C ARG A 44 18.61 17.22 16.04
#